data_AF-A0A2I0BEM3-F1
#
_entry.id   AF-A0A2I0BEM3-F1
#
_cell.length_a   1.000
_cell.length_b   1.000
_cell.length_c   1.000
_cell.angle_alpha   90.00
_cell.angle_beta   90.00
_cell.angle_gamma   90.00
#
_symmetry.space_group_name_H-M   'P 1'
#
loop_
_entity.id
_entity.type
_entity.pdbx_description
1 polymer ?
#
loop_
_entity_poly.entity_id
_entity_poly.type
_entity_poly.pdbx_seq_one_letter_code
_entity_poly.pdbx_strand_id
1 'polypeptide(L)'
;MQISSAKDKNPHMSDLCYFGVIEEIWELDYIVFCIPLFKCLWVDSNGESKIDEMGFILVNFNQISHKDDCFILANQAKQVFYVEDLANP
;
A
#
# COMPACT_ATOMS: atom_id res chain seq x y z
N MET A 1 -9.21 -3.05 -3.79
CA MET A 1 -8.97 -1.78 -4.50
C MET A 1 -9.14 -2.05 -5.99
N GLN A 2 -9.96 -1.29 -6.72
CA GLN A 2 -10.08 -1.49 -8.17
C GLN A 2 -8.94 -0.71 -8.84
N ILE A 3 -7.92 -1.42 -9.33
CA ILE A 3 -6.87 -0.82 -10.14
C ILE A 3 -7.25 -1.08 -11.58
N SER A 4 -7.58 -0.02 -12.31
CA SER A 4 -7.87 -0.08 -13.73
C SER A 4 -7.02 0.99 -14.40
N SER A 5 -6.10 0.56 -15.26
CA SER A 5 -5.43 1.50 -16.15
C SER A 5 -6.44 2.04 -17.15
N ALA A 6 -6.32 3.31 -17.54
CA ALA A 6 -7.14 3.89 -18.61
C ALA A 6 -7.05 3.12 -19.96
N LYS A 7 -6.05 2.24 -20.11
CA LYS A 7 -5.85 1.37 -21.27
C LYS A 7 -6.28 -0.08 -21.04
N ASP A 8 -6.66 -0.46 -19.82
CA ASP A 8 -7.05 -1.83 -19.49
C ASP A 8 -8.47 -2.10 -19.99
N LYS A 9 -8.60 -3.11 -20.86
CA LYS A 9 -9.88 -3.56 -21.42
C LYS A 9 -10.43 -4.79 -20.71
N ASN A 10 -9.69 -5.36 -19.76
CA ASN A 10 -10.07 -6.58 -19.07
C ASN A 10 -9.71 -6.47 -17.57
N PRO A 11 -10.43 -5.63 -16.80
CA PRO A 11 -10.12 -5.38 -15.42
C PRO A 11 -10.23 -6.66 -14.60
N HIS A 12 -9.09 -7.17 -14.14
CA HIS A 12 -9.05 -8.26 -13.17
C HIS A 12 -9.18 -7.68 -11.77
N MET A 13 -10.28 -8.02 -11.11
CA MET A 13 -10.47 -7.73 -9.69
C MET A 13 -9.68 -8.77 -8.89
N SER A 14 -8.38 -8.53 -8.70
CA SER A 14 -7.62 -9.23 -7.66
C SER A 14 -7.63 -8.38 -6.40
N ASP A 15 -7.72 -9.04 -5.24
CA ASP A 15 -7.53 -8.42 -3.94
C ASP A 15 -6.03 -8.11 -3.75
N LEU A 16 -5.52 -7.12 -4.51
CA LEU A 16 -4.18 -6.59 -4.33
C LEU A 16 -4.16 -5.77 -3.03
N CYS A 17 -3.56 -6.34 -2.00
CA CYS A 17 -3.23 -5.66 -0.75
C CYS A 17 -1.85 -5.01 -0.88
N TYR A 18 -1.81 -3.68 -0.83
CA TYR A 18 -0.56 -2.93 -0.76
C TYR A 18 -0.16 -2.74 0.69
N PHE A 19 1.11 -2.99 0.99
CA PHE A 19 1.71 -2.75 2.29
C PHE A 19 2.75 -1.65 2.16
N GLY A 20 2.81 -0.79 3.16
CA GLY A 20 3.69 0.36 3.14
C GLY A 20 3.68 1.09 4.47
N VAL A 21 4.45 2.16 4.52
CA VAL A 21 4.50 3.08 5.66
C VAL A 21 4.08 4.47 5.18
N ILE A 22 3.32 5.18 6.02
CA ILE A 22 2.98 6.58 5.75
C ILE A 22 4.24 7.42 5.99
N GLU A 23 4.70 8.11 4.96
CA GLU A 23 5.81 9.07 5.06
C GLU A 23 5.27 10.45 5.44
N GLU A 24 4.16 10.86 4.83
CA GLU A 24 3.58 12.19 5.02
C GLU A 24 2.04 12.10 5.04
N ILE A 25 1.42 12.96 5.85
CA ILE A 25 -0.03 13.16 5.89
C ILE A 25 -0.31 14.53 5.29
N TRP A 26 -1.09 14.54 4.22
CA TRP A 26 -1.46 15.75 3.49
C TRP A 26 -2.95 16.01 3.67
N GLU A 27 -3.33 17.28 3.61
CA GLU A 27 -4.73 17.70 3.55
C GLU A 27 -4.92 18.54 2.28
N LEU A 28 -5.86 18.12 1.43
CA LEU A 28 -6.30 18.93 0.30
C LEU A 28 -7.45 19.82 0.74
N ASP A 29 -7.21 21.13 0.77
CA ASP A 29 -8.20 22.14 1.11
C ASP A 29 -8.93 22.64 -0.15
N TYR A 30 -10.20 22.27 -0.29
CA TYR A 30 -11.10 22.73 -1.36
C TYR A 30 -11.96 23.91 -0.93
N ILE A 31 -11.63 24.60 0.16
CA ILE A 31 -12.36 25.71 0.81
C ILE A 31 -13.67 25.26 1.46
N VAL A 32 -14.44 24.40 0.78
CA VAL A 32 -15.75 23.90 1.23
C VAL A 32 -15.61 22.60 2.03
N PHE A 33 -14.56 21.83 1.77
CA PHE A 33 -14.23 20.61 2.50
C PHE A 33 -12.75 20.31 2.37
N CYS A 34 -12.23 19.49 3.28
CA CYS A 34 -10.87 18.98 3.25
C CYS A 34 -10.88 17.47 2.97
N ILE A 35 -9.88 16.99 2.21
CA ILE A 35 -9.66 15.56 1.99
C ILE A 35 -8.26 15.17 2.49
N PRO A 36 -8.16 14.25 3.46
CA PRO A 36 -6.86 13.73 3.89
C PRO A 36 -6.30 12.72 2.87
N LEU A 37 -5.03 12.91 2.53
CA LEU A 37 -4.23 12.02 1.71
C LEU A 37 -3.04 11.49 2.51
N PHE A 38 -2.68 10.25 2.27
CA PHE A 38 -1.43 9.69 2.77
C PHE A 38 -0.47 9.52 1.61
N LYS A 39 0.74 10.05 1.78
CA LYS A 39 1.89 9.69 0.96
C LYS A 39 2.54 8.48 1.61
N CYS A 40 2.58 7.37 0.88
CA CYS A 40 3.05 6.09 1.34
C CYS A 40 4.31 5.66 0.60
N LEU A 41 5.26 5.12 1.37
CA LEU A 41 6.35 4.32 0.83
C LEU A 41 5.85 2.87 0.73
N TRP A 42 5.67 2.40 -0.50
CA TRP A 42 5.15 1.07 -0.77
C TRP A 42 6.28 0.03 -0.87
N VAL A 43 6.03 -1.17 -0.32
CA VAL A 43 6.90 -2.32 -0.59
C VAL A 43 6.57 -2.93 -1.95
N ASP A 44 7.56 -3.56 -2.58
CA ASP A 44 7.35 -4.29 -3.82
C ASP A 44 6.40 -5.49 -3.61
N SER A 45 5.23 -5.42 -4.25
CA SER A 45 4.22 -6.47 -4.25
C SER A 45 4.41 -7.50 -5.38
N ASN A 46 5.49 -7.39 -6.16
CA ASN A 46 5.79 -8.33 -7.25
C ASN A 46 6.09 -9.76 -6.75
N GLY A 47 6.41 -9.92 -5.47
CA GLY A 47 6.34 -11.21 -4.79
C GLY A 47 4.99 -11.32 -4.12
N GLU A 48 4.21 -12.35 -4.47
CA GLU A 48 3.06 -12.80 -3.67
C GLU A 48 3.40 -12.63 -2.19
N SER A 49 2.56 -11.92 -1.45
CA SER A 49 2.70 -11.74 -0.01
C SER A 49 2.92 -13.12 0.62
N LYS A 50 4.17 -13.43 0.96
CA LYS A 50 4.52 -14.76 1.46
C LYS A 50 3.90 -14.88 2.84
N ILE A 51 3.04 -15.86 3.01
CA ILE A 51 2.47 -16.17 4.31
C ILE A 51 3.41 -17.18 4.97
N ASP A 52 3.87 -16.88 6.18
CA ASP A 52 4.71 -17.81 6.95
C ASP A 52 3.88 -18.99 7.52
N GLU A 53 4.55 -19.93 8.18
CA GLU A 53 3.90 -21.10 8.78
C GLU A 53 2.91 -20.75 9.90
N MET A 54 3.00 -19.53 10.47
CA MET A 54 2.14 -19.02 11.53
C MET A 54 0.98 -18.17 10.98
N GLY A 55 0.91 -17.95 9.67
CA GLY A 55 -0.14 -17.16 9.02
C GLY A 55 0.14 -15.66 8.93
N PHE A 56 1.36 -15.20 9.24
CA PHE A 56 1.75 -13.80 9.09
C PHE A 56 2.14 -13.49 7.65
N ILE A 57 1.79 -12.27 7.22
CA ILE A 57 2.18 -11.75 5.92
C ILE A 57 3.58 -11.17 6.02
N LEU A 58 4.51 -11.71 5.23
CA LEU A 58 5.87 -11.21 5.11
C LEU A 58 5.94 -10.11 4.06
N VAL A 59 6.53 -8.98 4.44
CA VAL A 59 6.75 -7.81 3.58
C VAL A 59 8.22 -7.43 3.62
N ASN A 60 8.78 -7.01 2.47
CA ASN A 60 10.19 -6.67 2.36
C ASN A 60 10.39 -5.16 2.17
N PHE A 61 10.71 -4.44 3.24
CA PHE A 61 10.99 -3.00 3.19
C PHE A 61 12.32 -2.63 2.53
N ASN A 62 13.19 -3.60 2.23
CA ASN A 62 14.40 -3.36 1.44
C ASN A 62 14.11 -3.26 -0.07
N GLN A 63 12.90 -3.63 -0.51
CA GLN A 63 12.45 -3.50 -1.90
C GLN A 63 11.27 -2.54 -1.95
N ILE A 64 11.56 -1.28 -2.27
CA ILE A 64 10.55 -0.22 -2.40
C ILE A 64 10.09 -0.11 -3.85
N SER A 65 8.78 0.01 -4.07
CA SER A 65 8.16 0.15 -5.39
C SER A 65 7.17 1.33 -5.43
N HIS A 66 6.44 1.46 -6.54
CA HIS A 66 5.33 2.42 -6.73
C HIS A 66 5.64 3.88 -6.34
N LYS A 67 6.88 4.35 -6.56
CA LYS A 67 7.28 5.73 -6.23
C LYS A 67 6.47 6.80 -6.95
N ASP A 68 6.03 6.49 -8.17
CA ASP A 68 5.21 7.39 -8.99
C ASP A 68 3.71 7.38 -8.60
N ASP A 69 3.27 6.41 -7.79
CA ASP A 69 1.88 6.25 -7.33
C ASP A 69 1.86 6.07 -5.80
N CYS A 70 2.28 7.11 -5.09
CA CYS A 70 2.50 7.09 -3.64
C CYS A 70 1.33 7.64 -2.83
N PHE A 71 0.27 8.16 -3.45
CA PHE A 71 -0.83 8.80 -2.71
C PHE A 71 -2.09 7.93 -2.67
N ILE A 72 -2.68 7.81 -1.47
CA ILE A 72 -4.01 7.21 -1.28
C ILE A 72 -4.90 8.12 -0.44
N LEU A 73 -6.22 7.96 -0.57
CA LEU A 73 -7.16 8.58 0.36
C LEU A 73 -7.04 7.89 1.72
N ALA A 74 -7.15 8.66 2.80
CA ALA A 74 -7.07 8.09 4.15
C ALA A 74 -8.13 7.00 4.40
N ASN A 75 -9.31 7.11 3.77
CA ASN A 75 -10.40 6.12 3.90
C ASN A 75 -10.14 4.79 3.15
N GLN A 76 -9.10 4.72 2.32
CA GLN A 76 -8.65 3.50 1.65
C GLN A 76 -7.62 2.72 2.48
N ALA A 77 -7.09 3.34 3.54
CA ALA A 77 -6.06 2.74 4.38
C ALA A 77 -6.66 1.91 5.53
N LYS A 78 -5.98 0.82 5.87
CA LYS A 78 -6.18 0.08 7.12
C LYS A 78 -4.87 0.09 7.89
N GLN A 79 -4.90 0.52 9.15
CA GLN A 79 -3.71 0.48 10.01
C GLN A 79 -3.33 -0.97 10.33
N VAL A 80 -2.03 -1.26 10.22
CA VAL A 80 -1.40 -2.52 10.59
C VAL A 80 -0.12 -2.25 11.37
N PHE A 81 0.40 -3.27 12.04
CA PHE A 81 1.71 -3.21 12.70
C PHE A 81 2.67 -4.15 11.98
N TYR A 82 3.92 -3.71 11.82
CA TYR A 82 5.01 -4.52 11.31
C TYR A 82 5.90 -4.94 12.47
N VAL A 83 6.37 -6.18 12.41
CA VAL A 83 7.35 -6.74 13.34
C VAL A 83 8.51 -7.26 12.50
N GLU A 84 9.74 -7.04 12.96
CA GLU A 84 10.93 -7.57 12.31
C GLU A 84 10.90 -9.11 12.34
N ASP A 85 11.15 -9.74 11.19
CA ASP A 85 11.30 -11.19 11.13
C ASP A 85 12.66 -11.56 11.73
N LEU A 86 12.65 -12.03 12.99
CA LEU A 86 13.87 -12.44 13.68
C LEU A 86 14.55 -13.65 13.03
N ALA A 87 13.84 -14.43 12.20
CA ALA A 87 14.44 -15.54 11.46
C ALA A 87 15.20 -15.06 10.21
N ASN A 88 14.80 -13.93 9.62
CA ASN A 88 15.42 -13.32 8.44
C ASN A 88 15.46 -11.78 8.58
N PRO A 89 16.36 -11.24 9.41
CA PRO A 89 16.48 -9.79 9.61
C PRO A 89 17.00 -9.07 8.36
#